data_AF-A0A928KJI3-F1
#
_entry.id   AF-A0A928KJI3-F1
#
_cell.length_a   1.000
_cell.length_b   1.000
_cell.length_c   1.000
_cell.angle_alpha   90.00
_cell.angle_beta   90.00
_cell.angle_gamma   90.00
#
_symmetry.space_group_name_H-M   'P 1'
#
loop_
_entity.id
_entity.type
_entity.pdbx_description
1 polymer ?
#
loop_
_entity_poly.entity_id
_entity_poly.type
_entity_poly.pdbx_seq_one_letter_code
_entity_poly.pdbx_strand_id
1 'polypeptide(L)'
;MKRIIISIVSFVLIFTLFGCTANSKYEETEPTLSDEEISLQQQEIIKIGFSATDDEDVIEKTLSIEELRAWENPYSKYSSYILFDTLTEDEKLVYHALEYAMVNCYNYTFIDNRIKVSPKRADEIAELLSLDTPLLEQNLSHFAYSQAAFYDYQYSETRTVKVLHRSTTIKIKNFKKDLWDKKMLALKEAEKVIAQMDMTQSEVELAEEIYRYIAEGVTYIPYENEMGYYKGHLMPFLYDALIKKESHCDGFTNALALLYAMAGFEQVEKHNITTLGHTWNFVKIEGQWYNIDGTFQDLIPESSATMGGGVGFAFSDALQSAPDDLQELYPKSTSSYYLKPDGYTESCDSDNFLDILLEGFEKHDGEWALVIVDEYNKEAATDALNDIAYTYYTSMLCVMLEICDNKNAILYFRTDIM
;
A
#
# COMPACT_ATOMS: atom_id res chain seq x y z
N MET A 1 28.07 46.15 -44.36
CA MET A 1 29.14 46.36 -43.36
C MET A 1 28.68 47.47 -42.42
N LYS A 2 28.65 47.19 -41.10
CA LYS A 2 28.21 48.03 -39.94
C LYS A 2 26.70 48.31 -39.86
N ARG A 3 25.90 47.56 -39.07
CA ARG A 3 25.77 47.34 -37.59
C ARG A 3 24.98 48.45 -36.87
N ILE A 4 23.74 48.14 -36.45
CA ILE A 4 23.26 47.91 -35.04
C ILE A 4 22.74 49.23 -34.42
N ILE A 5 21.43 49.54 -34.42
CA ILE A 5 20.33 49.14 -33.50
C ILE A 5 20.70 49.24 -32.00
N ILE A 6 20.10 50.17 -31.27
CA ILE A 6 19.17 49.94 -30.16
C ILE A 6 18.66 51.32 -29.71
N SER A 7 17.40 51.58 -29.98
CA SER A 7 16.59 52.59 -29.29
C SER A 7 15.90 51.88 -28.13
N ILE A 8 16.14 52.32 -26.89
CA ILE A 8 15.12 52.22 -25.84
C ILE A 8 14.95 53.62 -25.26
N VAL A 9 13.73 54.09 -25.48
CA VAL A 9 13.15 55.38 -25.15
C VAL A 9 12.61 55.28 -23.73
N SER A 10 13.03 56.23 -22.88
CA SER A 10 12.27 56.99 -21.86
C SER A 10 11.45 56.21 -20.80
N PHE A 11 11.37 56.60 -19.52
CA PHE A 11 11.09 57.93 -19.00
C PHE A 11 11.45 57.97 -17.50
N VAL A 12 12.26 58.94 -17.09
CA VAL A 12 12.35 59.45 -15.72
C VAL A 12 12.00 60.93 -15.80
N LEU A 13 10.88 61.35 -15.22
CA LEU A 13 10.46 62.72 -14.86
C LEU A 13 9.21 62.52 -13.98
N ILE A 14 8.92 63.23 -12.89
CA ILE A 14 9.42 64.47 -12.26
C ILE A 14 8.73 64.47 -10.87
N PHE A 15 9.44 64.70 -9.75
CA PHE A 15 9.48 65.99 -9.03
C PHE A 15 8.09 66.62 -8.82
N THR A 16 7.62 66.90 -7.59
CA THR A 16 8.06 68.05 -6.78
C THR A 16 7.30 68.02 -5.45
N LEU A 17 7.99 68.11 -4.29
CA LEU A 17 8.15 69.31 -3.43
C LEU A 17 6.87 69.66 -2.64
N PHE A 18 6.81 70.07 -1.38
CA PHE A 18 7.66 70.46 -0.23
C PHE A 18 6.64 70.42 0.95
N GLY A 19 6.91 70.17 2.23
CA GLY A 19 8.13 70.03 2.99
C GLY A 19 7.82 69.91 4.50
N CYS A 20 8.89 69.95 5.29
CA CYS A 20 8.98 70.20 6.74
C CYS A 20 8.59 69.11 7.77
N THR A 21 9.61 68.29 8.07
CA THR A 21 10.16 67.98 9.42
C THR A 21 9.23 67.60 10.58
N ALA A 22 9.27 66.32 10.96
CA ALA A 22 9.53 65.89 12.33
C ALA A 22 10.16 64.49 12.33
N ASN A 23 11.14 64.32 13.21
CA ASN A 23 12.06 63.21 13.32
C ASN A 23 11.42 62.07 14.12
N SER A 24 11.40 60.83 13.61
CA SER A 24 11.40 59.63 14.46
C SER A 24 12.03 58.47 13.70
N LYS A 25 13.24 58.09 14.13
CA LYS A 25 13.85 56.81 13.78
C LYS A 25 12.85 55.70 14.10
N TYR A 26 12.41 54.96 13.09
CA TYR A 26 11.91 53.62 13.30
C TYR A 26 13.14 52.72 13.34
N GLU A 27 13.57 52.35 14.55
CA GLU A 27 14.39 51.16 14.74
C GLU A 27 13.43 49.96 14.64
N GLU A 28 13.60 49.12 13.62
CA GLU A 28 13.06 47.76 13.63
C GLU A 28 13.81 47.00 14.73
N THR A 29 13.23 46.96 15.93
CA THR A 29 13.57 45.94 16.91
C THR A 29 12.75 44.70 16.57
N GLU A 30 13.38 43.70 15.95
CA GLU A 30 12.87 42.34 16.07
C GLU A 30 12.80 42.02 17.57
N PRO A 31 11.66 41.51 18.08
CA PRO A 31 11.55 41.19 19.49
C PRO A 31 12.55 40.06 19.80
N THR A 32 13.56 40.38 20.62
CA THR A 32 14.47 39.40 21.17
C THR A 32 13.75 38.73 22.33
N LEU A 33 13.43 37.44 22.16
CA LEU A 33 12.86 36.59 23.21
C LEU A 33 13.78 36.63 24.43
N SER A 34 13.20 36.76 25.62
CA SER A 34 13.95 36.69 26.87
C SER A 34 14.50 35.29 27.11
N ASP A 35 15.60 35.17 27.89
CA ASP A 35 16.16 33.86 28.26
C ASP A 35 15.15 32.96 28.98
N GLU A 36 14.15 33.55 29.66
CA GLU A 36 13.04 32.85 30.31
C GLU A 36 12.02 32.31 29.29
N GLU A 37 11.69 33.10 28.25
CA GLU A 37 10.85 32.65 27.13
C GLU A 37 11.56 31.59 26.27
N ILE A 38 12.87 31.71 26.07
CA ILE A 38 13.70 30.68 25.41
C ILE A 38 13.74 29.40 26.26
N SER A 39 13.90 29.52 27.57
CA SER A 39 13.87 28.39 28.50
C SER A 39 12.49 27.71 28.55
N LEU A 40 11.39 28.48 28.48
CA LEU A 40 10.02 27.96 28.43
C LEU A 40 9.74 27.25 27.10
N GLN A 41 10.18 27.81 25.96
CA GLN A 41 10.11 27.13 24.65
C GLN A 41 10.96 25.87 24.59
N GLN A 42 12.11 25.83 25.27
CA GLN A 42 12.94 24.63 25.41
C GLN A 42 12.33 23.58 26.35
N GLN A 43 11.36 23.96 27.20
CA GLN A 43 10.62 23.08 28.11
C GLN A 43 9.28 22.59 27.54
N GLU A 44 8.84 23.05 26.36
CA GLU A 44 7.60 22.55 25.78
C GLU A 44 7.74 21.09 25.35
N ILE A 45 7.10 20.20 26.12
CA ILE A 45 6.98 18.78 25.82
C ILE A 45 6.38 18.63 24.42
N ILE A 46 7.07 17.91 23.53
CA ILE A 46 6.54 17.56 22.20
C ILE A 46 5.25 16.77 22.39
N LYS A 47 4.19 17.25 21.72
CA LYS A 47 2.86 16.64 21.77
C LYS A 47 2.37 16.34 20.37
N ILE A 48 1.52 15.34 20.28
CA ILE A 48 0.81 14.94 19.07
C ILE A 48 -0.68 15.14 19.35
N GLY A 49 -1.34 15.86 18.45
CA GLY A 49 -2.77 16.15 18.53
C GLY A 49 -3.59 15.19 17.69
N PHE A 50 -4.85 15.00 18.06
CA PHE A 50 -5.81 14.16 17.36
C PHE A 50 -7.20 14.80 17.35
N SER A 51 -7.94 14.59 16.26
CA SER A 51 -9.33 15.03 16.12
C SER A 51 -10.11 14.08 15.22
N ALA A 52 -11.37 13.84 15.58
CA ALA A 52 -12.36 13.08 14.82
C ALA A 52 -13.36 14.02 14.13
N THR A 53 -13.33 15.32 14.44
CA THR A 53 -14.21 16.31 13.83
C THR A 53 -13.68 16.73 12.46
N ASP A 54 -14.57 17.03 11.52
CA ASP A 54 -14.16 17.60 10.23
C ASP A 54 -13.58 19.04 10.33
N ASP A 55 -13.63 19.65 11.53
CA ASP A 55 -13.04 20.96 11.82
C ASP A 55 -11.54 20.83 12.09
N GLU A 56 -10.73 21.28 11.12
CA GLU A 56 -9.27 21.17 11.13
C GLU A 56 -8.62 22.05 12.23
N ASP A 57 -9.38 22.96 12.85
CA ASP A 57 -8.91 23.84 13.91
C ASP A 57 -9.18 23.29 15.33
N VAL A 58 -9.84 22.13 15.44
CA VAL A 58 -10.19 21.51 16.73
C VAL A 58 -9.29 20.32 17.02
N ILE A 59 -8.56 20.38 18.14
CA ILE A 59 -7.80 19.25 18.69
C ILE A 59 -8.57 18.70 19.90
N GLU A 60 -9.09 17.48 19.79
CA GLU A 60 -9.88 16.84 20.85
C GLU A 60 -9.01 16.13 21.89
N LYS A 61 -7.88 15.59 21.43
CA LYS A 61 -6.94 14.82 22.26
C LYS A 61 -5.52 15.22 21.95
N THR A 62 -4.69 15.30 22.98
CA THR A 62 -3.24 15.41 22.84
C THR A 62 -2.56 14.34 23.66
N LEU A 63 -1.42 13.85 23.17
CA LEU A 63 -0.52 12.95 23.87
C LEU A 63 0.90 13.52 23.81
N SER A 64 1.64 13.41 24.90
CA SER A 64 3.11 13.52 24.87
C SER A 64 3.73 12.30 24.19
N ILE A 65 5.00 12.40 23.80
CA ILE A 65 5.77 11.25 23.27
C ILE A 65 5.77 10.08 24.26
N GLU A 66 5.91 10.35 25.57
CA GLU A 66 5.92 9.31 26.60
C GLU A 66 4.56 8.60 26.69
N GLU A 67 3.45 9.34 26.65
CA GLU A 67 2.11 8.75 26.66
C GLU A 67 1.83 7.94 25.39
N LEU A 68 2.28 8.41 24.21
CA LEU A 68 2.13 7.67 22.96
C LEU A 68 2.93 6.37 22.98
N ARG A 69 4.18 6.40 23.48
CA ARG A 69 5.03 5.21 23.61
C ARG A 69 4.52 4.21 24.65
N ALA A 70 3.82 4.68 25.67
CA ALA A 70 3.22 3.84 26.70
C ALA A 70 1.88 3.23 26.27
N TRP A 71 1.29 3.69 25.16
CA TRP A 71 0.06 3.12 24.62
C TRP A 71 0.36 1.81 23.88
N GLU A 72 -0.38 0.77 24.24
CA GLU A 72 -0.31 -0.52 23.56
C GLU A 72 -1.48 -0.64 22.58
N ASN A 73 -1.19 -0.92 21.31
CA ASN A 73 -2.21 -1.21 20.32
C ASN A 73 -2.86 -2.58 20.64
N PRO A 74 -4.17 -2.63 20.99
CA PRO A 74 -4.85 -3.89 21.30
C PRO A 74 -4.98 -4.85 20.10
N TYR A 75 -4.69 -4.38 18.90
CA TYR A 75 -4.72 -5.16 17.65
C TYR A 75 -3.32 -5.47 17.09
N SER A 76 -2.25 -5.11 17.82
CA SER A 76 -0.85 -5.32 17.41
C SER A 76 -0.53 -6.75 17.01
N LYS A 77 -1.18 -7.75 17.63
CA LYS A 77 -1.02 -9.17 17.27
C LYS A 77 -1.43 -9.53 15.84
N TYR A 78 -2.15 -8.66 15.14
CA TYR A 78 -2.54 -8.85 13.74
C TYR A 78 -1.65 -8.08 12.76
N SER A 79 -0.73 -7.26 13.27
CA SER A 79 0.18 -6.44 12.48
C SER A 79 1.55 -7.09 12.36
N SER A 80 2.18 -6.94 11.18
CA SER A 80 3.49 -7.55 10.89
C SER A 80 4.65 -6.80 11.54
N TYR A 81 4.56 -5.46 11.57
CA TYR A 81 5.63 -4.52 11.90
C TYR A 81 6.94 -4.73 11.12
N ILE A 82 6.89 -5.42 9.97
CA ILE A 82 8.06 -5.63 9.12
C ILE A 82 8.51 -4.32 8.50
N LEU A 83 7.57 -3.53 7.98
CA LEU A 83 7.89 -2.24 7.38
C LEU A 83 8.17 -1.19 8.43
N PHE A 84 7.45 -1.24 9.57
CA PHE A 84 7.77 -0.43 10.75
C PHE A 84 9.24 -0.54 11.17
N ASP A 85 9.84 -1.73 11.14
CA ASP A 85 11.24 -1.93 11.55
C ASP A 85 12.26 -1.25 10.62
N THR A 86 11.85 -0.89 9.40
CA THR A 86 12.69 -0.14 8.45
C THR A 86 12.74 1.37 8.74
N LEU A 87 11.84 1.87 9.59
CA LEU A 87 11.68 3.30 9.88
C LEU A 87 12.71 3.84 10.87
N THR A 88 13.07 5.10 10.71
CA THR A 88 13.85 5.86 11.71
C THR A 88 12.99 6.17 12.95
N GLU A 89 13.62 6.57 14.06
CA GLU A 89 12.90 6.85 15.32
C GLU A 89 11.81 7.94 15.19
N ASP A 90 12.06 9.00 14.42
CA ASP A 90 11.06 10.06 14.19
C ASP A 90 9.90 9.54 13.32
N GLU A 91 10.18 8.68 12.34
CA GLU A 91 9.17 8.07 11.48
C GLU A 91 8.33 7.05 12.25
N LYS A 92 8.94 6.26 13.15
CA LYS A 92 8.23 5.36 14.07
C LYS A 92 7.26 6.11 14.98
N LEU A 93 7.61 7.33 15.41
CA LEU A 93 6.68 8.18 16.17
C LEU A 93 5.45 8.58 15.34
N VAL A 94 5.65 8.94 14.07
CA VAL A 94 4.53 9.24 13.16
C VAL A 94 3.70 8.00 12.90
N TYR A 95 4.33 6.85 12.64
CA TYR A 95 3.64 5.57 12.44
C TYR A 95 2.74 5.23 13.64
N HIS A 96 3.29 5.26 14.87
CA HIS A 96 2.51 4.97 16.08
C HIS A 96 1.40 6.00 16.33
N ALA A 97 1.61 7.26 15.96
CA ALA A 97 0.55 8.26 16.03
C ALA A 97 -0.61 7.92 15.08
N LEU A 98 -0.31 7.51 13.85
CA LEU A 98 -1.32 7.11 12.87
C LEU A 98 -2.02 5.81 13.30
N GLU A 99 -1.30 4.86 13.87
CA GLU A 99 -1.86 3.64 14.46
C GLU A 99 -2.82 3.96 15.62
N TYR A 100 -2.41 4.86 16.53
CA TYR A 100 -3.27 5.36 17.60
C TYR A 100 -4.52 6.05 17.04
N ALA A 101 -4.35 6.90 16.03
CA ALA A 101 -5.44 7.62 15.39
C ALA A 101 -6.43 6.67 14.73
N MET A 102 -5.95 5.63 14.03
CA MET A 102 -6.76 4.58 13.41
C MET A 102 -7.64 3.88 14.45
N VAL A 103 -7.03 3.35 15.51
CA VAL A 103 -7.73 2.56 16.53
C VAL A 103 -8.76 3.41 17.30
N ASN A 104 -8.48 4.70 17.48
CA ASN A 104 -9.36 5.63 18.18
C ASN A 104 -10.28 6.44 17.26
N CYS A 105 -10.26 6.17 15.94
CA CYS A 105 -11.10 6.83 14.94
C CYS A 105 -10.91 8.36 14.86
N TYR A 106 -9.66 8.83 14.94
CA TYR A 106 -9.28 10.23 14.72
C TYR A 106 -8.83 10.42 13.27
N ASN A 107 -9.63 11.11 12.45
CA ASN A 107 -9.31 11.35 11.04
C ASN A 107 -8.26 12.44 10.81
N TYR A 108 -7.90 13.22 11.83
CA TYR A 108 -6.77 14.15 11.82
C TYR A 108 -5.73 13.80 12.87
N THR A 109 -4.48 13.79 12.44
CA THR A 109 -3.30 13.66 13.30
C THR A 109 -2.42 14.90 13.10
N PHE A 110 -2.07 15.56 14.20
CA PHE A 110 -1.27 16.79 14.21
C PHE A 110 0.12 16.47 14.77
N ILE A 111 1.12 16.39 13.90
CA ILE A 111 2.50 16.06 14.23
C ILE A 111 3.30 17.33 14.47
N ASP A 112 3.87 17.51 15.65
CA ASP A 112 4.78 18.62 15.94
C ASP A 112 6.00 18.60 15.01
N ASN A 113 6.31 19.73 14.37
CA ASN A 113 7.38 19.82 13.37
C ASN A 113 8.81 19.64 13.93
N ARG A 114 8.98 19.51 15.25
CA ARG A 114 10.23 19.05 15.86
C ARG A 114 10.51 17.57 15.59
N ILE A 115 9.47 16.78 15.29
CA ILE A 115 9.57 15.45 14.70
C ILE A 115 9.91 15.63 13.22
N LYS A 116 11.12 15.23 12.80
CA LYS A 116 11.70 15.64 11.51
C LYS A 116 11.23 14.76 10.35
N VAL A 117 9.93 14.70 10.14
CA VAL A 117 9.29 13.98 9.03
C VAL A 117 8.66 14.98 8.07
N SER A 118 9.01 14.87 6.78
CA SER A 118 8.39 15.72 5.75
C SER A 118 6.95 15.28 5.47
N PRO A 119 6.06 16.17 4.99
CA PRO A 119 4.68 15.79 4.63
C PRO A 119 4.60 14.60 3.66
N LYS A 120 5.42 14.61 2.59
CA LYS A 120 5.51 13.50 1.63
C LYS A 120 5.89 12.19 2.32
N ARG A 121 6.86 12.24 3.23
CA ARG A 121 7.29 11.06 3.99
C ARG A 121 6.22 10.59 4.97
N ALA A 122 5.42 11.50 5.53
CA ALA A 122 4.28 11.13 6.36
C ALA A 122 3.19 10.39 5.58
N ASP A 123 2.94 10.77 4.32
CA ASP A 123 2.04 10.03 3.44
C ASP A 123 2.58 8.61 3.15
N GLU A 124 3.88 8.49 2.85
CA GLU A 124 4.55 7.19 2.68
C GLU A 124 4.47 6.34 3.96
N ILE A 125 4.61 6.93 5.15
CA ILE A 125 4.47 6.19 6.41
C ILE A 125 3.04 5.69 6.61
N ALA A 126 2.02 6.47 6.21
CA ALA A 126 0.63 6.02 6.26
C ALA A 126 0.41 4.80 5.32
N GLU A 127 1.02 4.84 4.14
CA GLU A 127 1.03 3.73 3.18
C GLU A 127 1.72 2.48 3.77
N LEU A 128 2.90 2.62 4.39
CA LEU A 128 3.57 1.50 5.07
C LEU A 128 2.72 0.93 6.23
N LEU A 129 2.03 1.78 7.00
CA LEU A 129 1.08 1.33 8.02
C LEU A 129 -0.03 0.48 7.39
N SER A 130 -0.55 0.87 6.22
CA SER A 130 -1.61 0.11 5.54
C SER A 130 -1.18 -1.27 5.06
N LEU A 131 0.12 -1.49 4.87
CA LEU A 131 0.69 -2.77 4.42
C LEU A 131 1.09 -3.67 5.60
N ASP A 132 1.39 -3.07 6.76
CA ASP A 132 1.70 -3.80 7.99
C ASP A 132 0.44 -4.30 8.73
N THR A 133 -0.75 -3.70 8.49
CA THR A 133 -1.97 -4.04 9.23
C THR A 133 -3.17 -4.34 8.32
N PRO A 134 -3.86 -5.48 8.52
CA PRO A 134 -5.06 -5.82 7.74
C PRO A 134 -6.28 -4.94 8.08
N LEU A 135 -6.15 -4.05 9.07
CA LEU A 135 -7.23 -3.18 9.54
C LEU A 135 -7.25 -1.83 8.82
N LEU A 136 -6.40 -1.66 7.80
CA LEU A 136 -6.31 -0.44 7.01
C LEU A 136 -6.24 -0.78 5.52
N GLU A 137 -7.05 -0.06 4.74
CA GLU A 137 -7.12 -0.25 3.30
C GLU A 137 -5.87 0.33 2.61
N GLN A 138 -5.30 -0.38 1.63
CA GLN A 138 -4.03 -0.03 0.97
C GLN A 138 -4.17 1.12 -0.03
N ASN A 139 -5.39 1.37 -0.54
CA ASN A 139 -5.71 2.51 -1.42
C ASN A 139 -5.65 3.89 -0.72
N LEU A 140 -4.83 4.06 0.32
CA LEU A 140 -4.69 5.31 1.06
C LEU A 140 -4.24 6.49 0.21
N SER A 141 -3.46 6.30 -0.86
CA SER A 141 -3.02 7.40 -1.73
C SER A 141 -4.20 8.18 -2.36
N HIS A 142 -5.39 7.57 -2.42
CA HIS A 142 -6.64 8.24 -2.82
C HIS A 142 -7.37 8.98 -1.68
N PHE A 143 -7.09 8.66 -0.42
CA PHE A 143 -7.88 9.07 0.76
C PHE A 143 -7.08 9.79 1.86
N ALA A 144 -5.77 9.62 1.89
CA ALA A 144 -4.81 10.29 2.75
C ALA A 144 -4.26 11.51 2.02
N TYR A 145 -4.39 12.67 2.64
CA TYR A 145 -3.74 13.90 2.17
C TYR A 145 -3.05 14.54 3.37
N SER A 146 -1.71 14.53 3.40
CA SER A 146 -0.98 15.41 4.30
C SER A 146 -1.11 16.86 3.83
N GLN A 147 -1.47 17.75 4.74
CA GLN A 147 -1.42 19.19 4.53
C GLN A 147 -0.54 19.80 5.62
N ALA A 148 0.51 20.50 5.19
CA ALA A 148 1.30 21.30 6.11
C ALA A 148 0.50 22.56 6.49
N ALA A 149 -0.14 22.55 7.65
CA ALA A 149 -0.85 23.71 8.17
C ALA A 149 0.03 24.49 9.14
N PHE A 150 0.41 25.72 8.76
CA PHE A 150 1.19 26.61 9.60
C PHE A 150 0.26 27.50 10.42
N TYR A 151 -0.07 27.07 11.65
CA TYR A 151 -0.83 27.88 12.57
C TYR A 151 0.10 28.73 13.44
N ASP A 152 0.31 29.98 13.04
CA ASP A 152 0.92 31.00 13.90
C ASP A 152 -0.20 31.66 14.71
N TYR A 153 -0.70 30.98 15.75
CA TYR A 153 -1.82 31.53 16.52
C TYR A 153 -1.32 32.68 17.41
N GLN A 154 -1.68 33.92 17.06
CA GLN A 154 -1.70 35.00 18.04
C GLN A 154 -2.87 34.81 19.00
N TYR A 155 -2.53 34.77 20.28
CA TYR A 155 -3.40 34.54 21.42
C TYR A 155 -4.75 35.28 21.37
N SER A 156 -5.85 34.54 21.55
CA SER A 156 -7.07 35.07 22.17
C SER A 156 -7.66 34.05 23.15
N GLU A 157 -7.94 34.49 24.38
CA GLU A 157 -8.21 33.66 25.57
C GLU A 157 -9.55 32.88 25.56
N THR A 158 -10.27 32.78 24.44
CA THR A 158 -11.67 32.33 24.47
C THR A 158 -11.99 30.99 23.82
N ARG A 159 -11.02 30.23 23.27
CA ARG A 159 -11.28 28.84 22.85
C ARG A 159 -10.10 27.93 23.18
N THR A 160 -10.43 26.72 23.63
CA THR A 160 -9.54 25.66 24.10
C THR A 160 -8.64 25.11 23.00
N VAL A 161 -7.73 25.91 22.45
CA VAL A 161 -6.67 25.45 21.53
C VAL A 161 -5.35 26.03 22.02
N LYS A 162 -4.88 25.48 23.14
CA LYS A 162 -3.46 25.48 23.48
C LYS A 162 -2.95 24.13 22.97
N VAL A 163 -1.87 24.06 22.19
CA VAL A 163 -0.79 23.04 22.38
C VAL A 163 0.21 22.96 21.21
N LEU A 164 -0.10 23.31 19.95
CA LEU A 164 0.85 23.10 18.84
C LEU A 164 1.26 24.42 18.16
N HIS A 165 2.53 24.81 18.34
CA HIS A 165 3.11 26.03 17.78
C HIS A 165 3.38 25.90 16.27
N ARG A 166 3.65 24.68 15.76
CA ARG A 166 3.79 24.33 14.33
C ARG A 166 3.56 22.82 14.16
N SER A 167 2.60 22.42 13.32
CA SER A 167 2.34 21.00 13.07
C SER A 167 2.15 20.67 11.60
N THR A 168 2.55 19.46 11.22
CA THR A 168 2.13 18.80 9.99
C THR A 168 0.81 18.09 10.28
N THR A 169 -0.22 18.37 9.50
CA THR A 169 -1.53 17.74 9.67
C THR A 169 -1.67 16.61 8.66
N ILE A 170 -1.92 15.40 9.15
CA ILE A 170 -2.18 14.21 8.33
C ILE A 170 -3.67 13.91 8.45
N LYS A 171 -4.37 13.89 7.31
CA LYS A 171 -5.79 13.58 7.25
C LYS A 171 -6.01 12.24 6.57
N ILE A 172 -6.53 11.26 7.31
CA ILE A 172 -6.92 9.95 6.78
C ILE A 172 -8.43 9.79 6.96
N LYS A 173 -9.17 9.99 5.87
CA LYS A 173 -10.65 10.01 5.90
C LYS A 173 -11.28 8.70 6.36
N ASN A 174 -10.57 7.57 6.23
CA ASN A 174 -11.04 6.24 6.62
C ASN A 174 -11.03 5.99 8.13
N PHE A 175 -10.37 6.84 8.94
CA PHE A 175 -10.37 6.71 10.40
C PHE A 175 -11.68 7.22 10.99
N LYS A 176 -12.77 6.51 10.68
CA LYS A 176 -14.14 6.81 11.10
C LYS A 176 -14.74 5.65 11.85
N LYS A 177 -15.59 5.99 12.81
CA LYS A 177 -16.20 5.02 13.72
C LYS A 177 -17.07 3.99 13.00
N ASP A 178 -17.81 4.38 11.98
CA ASP A 178 -18.70 3.46 11.22
C ASP A 178 -17.90 2.45 10.38
N LEU A 179 -16.77 2.86 9.79
CA LEU A 179 -15.87 1.96 9.08
C LEU A 179 -15.12 1.04 10.03
N TRP A 180 -14.68 1.58 11.18
CA TRP A 180 -14.07 0.79 12.24
C TRP A 180 -15.00 -0.28 12.79
N ASP A 181 -16.27 0.06 13.05
CA ASP A 181 -17.27 -0.90 13.52
C ASP A 181 -17.48 -2.04 12.50
N LYS A 182 -17.41 -1.76 11.20
CA LYS A 182 -17.43 -2.80 10.14
C LYS A 182 -16.18 -3.68 10.17
N LYS A 183 -14.97 -3.12 10.35
CA LYS A 183 -13.73 -3.90 10.53
C LYS A 183 -13.83 -4.83 11.73
N MET A 184 -14.44 -4.39 12.83
CA MET A 184 -14.66 -5.22 14.01
C MET A 184 -15.68 -6.33 13.80
N LEU A 185 -16.65 -6.16 12.90
CA LEU A 185 -17.53 -7.26 12.47
C LEU A 185 -16.75 -8.28 11.64
N ALA A 186 -15.91 -7.82 10.71
CA ALA A 186 -15.06 -8.68 9.90
C ALA A 186 -14.06 -9.48 10.75
N LEU A 187 -13.43 -8.84 11.73
CA LEU A 187 -12.54 -9.47 12.70
C LEU A 187 -13.23 -10.60 13.46
N LYS A 188 -14.46 -10.38 13.95
CA LYS A 188 -15.25 -11.43 14.60
C LYS A 188 -15.60 -12.58 13.68
N GLU A 189 -15.76 -12.33 12.39
CA GLU A 189 -15.98 -13.40 11.41
C GLU A 189 -14.69 -14.19 11.16
N ALA A 190 -13.54 -13.52 11.00
CA ALA A 190 -12.24 -14.17 10.90
C ALA A 190 -11.95 -15.08 12.12
N GLU A 191 -12.28 -14.63 13.34
CA GLU A 191 -12.17 -15.46 14.55
C GLU A 191 -12.99 -16.75 14.46
N LYS A 192 -14.18 -16.72 13.87
CA LYS A 192 -15.01 -17.93 13.67
C LYS A 192 -14.46 -18.85 12.60
N VAL A 193 -13.86 -18.28 11.55
CA VAL A 193 -13.23 -19.05 10.45
C VAL A 193 -12.04 -19.83 11.00
N ILE A 194 -11.11 -19.14 11.66
CA ILE A 194 -9.91 -19.76 12.23
C ILE A 194 -10.28 -20.82 13.29
N ALA A 195 -11.32 -20.58 14.09
CA ALA A 195 -11.78 -21.56 15.08
C ALA A 195 -12.31 -22.88 14.48
N GLN A 196 -12.58 -22.93 13.17
CA GLN A 196 -13.04 -24.13 12.47
C GLN A 196 -11.91 -24.88 11.75
N MET A 197 -10.74 -24.26 11.59
CA MET A 197 -9.59 -24.86 10.91
C MET A 197 -8.82 -25.81 11.83
N ASP A 198 -8.22 -26.85 11.27
CA ASP A 198 -7.36 -27.78 12.01
C ASP A 198 -5.96 -27.17 12.18
N MET A 199 -5.70 -26.58 13.35
CA MET A 199 -4.40 -25.97 13.68
C MET A 199 -3.27 -27.00 13.90
N THR A 200 -3.54 -28.30 13.78
CA THR A 200 -2.53 -29.37 13.96
C THR A 200 -1.97 -29.94 12.66
N GLN A 201 -2.53 -29.54 11.52
CA GLN A 201 -2.00 -29.87 10.19
C GLN A 201 -0.64 -29.17 9.95
N SER A 202 0.03 -29.52 8.86
CA SER A 202 1.31 -28.87 8.52
C SER A 202 1.12 -27.38 8.21
N GLU A 203 2.19 -26.60 8.36
CA GLU A 203 2.18 -25.16 8.13
C GLU A 203 1.72 -24.82 6.69
N VAL A 204 2.17 -25.59 5.69
CA VAL A 204 1.74 -25.41 4.30
C VAL A 204 0.28 -25.80 4.07
N GLU A 205 -0.21 -26.88 4.65
CA GLU A 205 -1.62 -27.31 4.52
C GLU A 205 -2.56 -26.26 5.14
N LEU A 206 -2.20 -25.73 6.32
CA LEU A 206 -2.97 -24.66 6.97
C LEU A 206 -2.95 -23.38 6.14
N ALA A 207 -1.79 -23.02 5.59
CA ALA A 207 -1.68 -21.83 4.75
C ALA A 207 -2.53 -21.96 3.48
N GLU A 208 -2.53 -23.14 2.85
CA GLU A 208 -3.33 -23.43 1.67
C GLU A 208 -4.82 -23.45 1.99
N GLU A 209 -5.24 -23.99 3.14
CA GLU A 209 -6.63 -23.94 3.60
C GLU A 209 -7.12 -22.50 3.78
N ILE A 210 -6.32 -21.63 4.42
CA ILE A 210 -6.61 -20.21 4.58
C ILE A 210 -6.72 -19.53 3.22
N TYR A 211 -5.76 -19.78 2.32
CA TYR A 211 -5.77 -19.25 0.96
C TYR A 211 -7.06 -19.62 0.23
N ARG A 212 -7.40 -20.91 0.19
CA ARG A 212 -8.58 -21.42 -0.51
C ARG A 212 -9.87 -20.89 0.10
N TYR A 213 -9.95 -20.72 1.42
CA TYR A 213 -11.12 -20.14 2.08
C TYR A 213 -11.48 -18.75 1.53
N ILE A 214 -10.48 -17.92 1.26
CA ILE A 214 -10.70 -16.59 0.67
C ILE A 214 -10.84 -16.69 -0.84
N ALA A 215 -9.86 -17.28 -1.53
CA ALA A 215 -9.80 -17.30 -2.99
C ALA A 215 -10.99 -18.01 -3.65
N GLU A 216 -11.56 -19.04 -3.01
CA GLU A 216 -12.75 -19.75 -3.53
C GLU A 216 -14.05 -19.27 -2.89
N GLY A 217 -13.96 -18.56 -1.76
CA GLY A 217 -15.12 -18.17 -0.94
C GLY A 217 -15.55 -16.71 -1.08
N VAL A 218 -14.79 -15.89 -1.80
CA VAL A 218 -15.05 -14.46 -2.03
C VAL A 218 -15.09 -14.21 -3.53
N THR A 219 -16.12 -13.51 -4.00
CA THR A 219 -16.25 -13.11 -5.41
C THR A 219 -15.42 -11.86 -5.68
N TYR A 220 -14.55 -11.88 -6.70
CA TYR A 220 -13.85 -10.67 -7.12
C TYR A 220 -14.75 -9.73 -7.93
N ILE A 221 -14.68 -8.45 -7.61
CA ILE A 221 -15.39 -7.37 -8.31
C ILE A 221 -14.34 -6.50 -9.03
N PRO A 222 -14.37 -6.35 -10.37
CA PRO A 222 -13.38 -5.52 -11.06
C PRO A 222 -13.68 -4.02 -10.91
N TYR A 223 -12.62 -3.21 -10.79
CA TYR A 223 -12.72 -1.75 -10.64
C TYR A 223 -13.39 -1.03 -11.85
N GLU A 224 -13.35 -1.64 -13.04
CA GLU A 224 -13.82 -1.03 -14.30
C GLU A 224 -15.33 -0.71 -14.31
N ASN A 225 -16.13 -1.42 -13.52
CA ASN A 225 -17.56 -1.12 -13.38
C ASN A 225 -17.85 0.09 -12.48
N GLU A 226 -16.85 0.63 -11.78
CA GLU A 226 -17.07 1.49 -10.60
C GLU A 226 -16.03 2.59 -10.38
N MET A 227 -15.20 2.94 -11.37
CA MET A 227 -14.24 4.07 -11.25
C MET A 227 -14.90 5.40 -10.82
N GLY A 228 -16.20 5.58 -11.12
CA GLY A 228 -17.02 6.70 -10.64
C GLY A 228 -17.59 6.53 -9.23
N TYR A 229 -17.77 5.29 -8.77
CA TYR A 229 -18.27 4.94 -7.43
C TYR A 229 -17.19 5.11 -6.36
N TYR A 230 -15.93 4.74 -6.63
CA TYR A 230 -14.83 4.93 -5.67
C TYR A 230 -14.44 6.39 -5.45
N LYS A 231 -14.89 7.30 -6.33
CA LYS A 231 -14.69 8.74 -6.21
C LYS A 231 -15.63 9.34 -5.15
N GLY A 232 -15.32 9.08 -3.88
CA GLY A 232 -16.02 9.66 -2.72
C GLY A 232 -16.63 8.66 -1.74
N HIS A 233 -16.52 7.36 -1.99
CA HIS A 233 -16.94 6.32 -1.05
C HIS A 233 -15.73 5.70 -0.36
N LEU A 234 -15.75 5.70 0.98
CA LEU A 234 -14.76 5.03 1.80
C LEU A 234 -15.19 3.56 1.93
N MET A 235 -14.36 2.65 1.44
CA MET A 235 -14.72 1.23 1.35
C MET A 235 -14.14 0.43 2.53
N PRO A 236 -14.94 -0.36 3.24
CA PRO A 236 -14.47 -1.25 4.29
C PRO A 236 -14.08 -2.62 3.69
N PHE A 237 -13.03 -2.68 2.87
CA PHE A 237 -12.75 -3.85 2.01
C PHE A 237 -12.64 -5.18 2.78
N LEU A 238 -12.01 -5.18 3.96
CA LEU A 238 -11.96 -6.34 4.85
C LEU A 238 -13.38 -6.85 5.23
N TYR A 239 -14.32 -5.95 5.51
CA TYR A 239 -15.72 -6.30 5.78
C TYR A 239 -16.40 -6.84 4.53
N ASP A 240 -16.17 -6.24 3.37
CA ASP A 240 -16.77 -6.68 2.11
C ASP A 240 -16.30 -8.12 1.79
N ALA A 241 -15.01 -8.42 1.93
CA ALA A 241 -14.46 -9.76 1.74
C ALA A 241 -15.00 -10.79 2.75
N LEU A 242 -14.91 -10.53 4.06
CA LEU A 242 -15.25 -11.54 5.07
C LEU A 242 -16.75 -11.67 5.32
N ILE A 243 -17.53 -10.58 5.22
CA ILE A 243 -18.97 -10.56 5.55
C ILE A 243 -19.83 -10.64 4.31
N LYS A 244 -19.57 -9.80 3.28
CA LYS A 244 -20.40 -9.81 2.06
C LYS A 244 -20.00 -10.90 1.07
N LYS A 245 -18.78 -11.43 1.18
CA LYS A 245 -18.21 -12.41 0.25
C LYS A 245 -18.07 -11.88 -1.19
N GLU A 246 -17.84 -10.57 -1.31
CA GLU A 246 -17.55 -9.90 -2.58
C GLU A 246 -16.57 -8.75 -2.32
N SER A 247 -15.46 -8.64 -3.05
CA SER A 247 -14.47 -7.56 -2.84
C SER A 247 -13.50 -7.37 -4.00
N HIS A 248 -12.56 -6.44 -3.83
CA HIS A 248 -11.42 -6.18 -4.71
C HIS A 248 -10.14 -6.79 -4.15
N CYS A 249 -9.01 -6.60 -4.83
CA CYS A 249 -7.70 -7.08 -4.37
C CYS A 249 -7.40 -6.63 -2.93
N ASP A 250 -7.67 -5.38 -2.56
CA ASP A 250 -7.50 -4.88 -1.17
C ASP A 250 -8.21 -5.77 -0.13
N GLY A 251 -9.44 -6.18 -0.40
CA GLY A 251 -10.25 -6.95 0.54
C GLY A 251 -9.79 -8.39 0.66
N PHE A 252 -9.38 -9.00 -0.45
CA PHE A 252 -8.75 -10.32 -0.44
C PHE A 252 -7.43 -10.27 0.35
N THR A 253 -6.59 -9.27 0.07
CA THR A 253 -5.30 -9.06 0.74
C THR A 253 -5.47 -8.84 2.24
N ASN A 254 -6.36 -7.94 2.67
CA ASN A 254 -6.62 -7.70 4.09
C ASN A 254 -7.20 -8.94 4.78
N ALA A 255 -8.11 -9.66 4.13
CA ALA A 255 -8.73 -10.85 4.72
C ALA A 255 -7.71 -11.99 4.91
N LEU A 256 -6.89 -12.25 3.90
CA LEU A 256 -5.79 -13.21 3.99
C LEU A 256 -4.78 -12.80 5.08
N ALA A 257 -4.32 -11.55 5.08
CA ALA A 257 -3.40 -11.04 6.09
C ALA A 257 -3.93 -11.25 7.51
N LEU A 258 -5.21 -10.95 7.75
CA LEU A 258 -5.84 -11.16 9.06
C LEU A 258 -5.90 -12.63 9.46
N LEU A 259 -6.31 -13.52 8.54
CA LEU A 259 -6.41 -14.95 8.81
C LEU A 259 -5.03 -15.59 9.03
N TYR A 260 -4.03 -15.24 8.23
CA TYR A 260 -2.64 -15.67 8.42
C TYR A 260 -2.08 -15.21 9.77
N ALA A 261 -2.28 -13.94 10.13
CA ALA A 261 -1.85 -13.43 11.43
C ALA A 261 -2.56 -14.14 12.60
N MET A 262 -3.86 -14.42 12.48
CA MET A 262 -4.63 -15.19 13.49
C MET A 262 -4.14 -16.64 13.61
N ALA A 263 -3.69 -17.23 12.51
CA ALA A 263 -3.12 -18.58 12.48
C ALA A 263 -1.65 -18.64 12.92
N GLY A 264 -1.01 -17.49 13.18
CA GLY A 264 0.35 -17.41 13.71
C GLY A 264 1.45 -17.31 12.66
N PHE A 265 1.10 -17.03 11.40
CA PHE A 265 2.08 -16.81 10.33
C PHE A 265 2.68 -15.41 10.42
N GLU A 266 3.98 -15.30 10.14
CA GLU A 266 4.59 -14.02 9.76
C GLU A 266 4.09 -13.66 8.36
N GLN A 267 3.47 -12.50 8.21
CA GLN A 267 2.89 -12.04 6.96
C GLN A 267 3.04 -10.54 6.81
N VAL A 268 3.06 -10.01 5.60
CA VAL A 268 2.97 -8.58 5.30
C VAL A 268 2.28 -8.42 3.96
N GLU A 269 1.54 -7.34 3.78
CA GLU A 269 0.88 -7.04 2.52
C GLU A 269 1.85 -6.36 1.56
N LYS A 270 1.68 -6.59 0.27
CA LYS A 270 2.44 -5.97 -0.82
C LYS A 270 1.48 -5.26 -1.76
N HIS A 271 2.00 -4.30 -2.50
CA HIS A 271 1.24 -3.63 -3.55
C HIS A 271 2.11 -3.16 -4.72
N ASN A 272 1.47 -2.81 -5.84
CA ASN A 272 2.06 -2.01 -6.90
C ASN A 272 1.26 -0.70 -7.08
N ILE A 273 1.98 0.41 -7.28
CA ILE A 273 1.49 1.79 -7.51
C ILE A 273 1.33 2.06 -9.03
N THR A 274 0.74 1.14 -9.79
CA THR A 274 0.33 1.42 -11.19
C THR A 274 -1.07 2.05 -11.24
N THR A 275 -1.55 2.46 -12.43
CA THR A 275 -2.78 3.27 -12.62
C THR A 275 -4.09 2.68 -12.08
N LEU A 276 -4.14 1.37 -11.78
CA LEU A 276 -5.25 0.71 -11.09
C LEU A 276 -4.86 0.11 -9.72
N GLY A 277 -3.55 0.08 -9.43
CA GLY A 277 -2.97 -0.62 -8.29
C GLY A 277 -3.23 -2.13 -8.28
N HIS A 278 -2.39 -2.89 -7.61
CA HIS A 278 -2.71 -4.27 -7.23
C HIS A 278 -2.13 -4.58 -5.86
N THR A 279 -2.81 -5.42 -5.08
CA THR A 279 -2.39 -5.78 -3.72
C THR A 279 -2.42 -7.30 -3.56
N TRP A 280 -1.48 -7.85 -2.79
CA TRP A 280 -1.39 -9.26 -2.47
C TRP A 280 -0.63 -9.46 -1.16
N ASN A 281 -0.53 -10.71 -0.67
CA ASN A 281 0.14 -11.04 0.58
C ASN A 281 1.53 -11.61 0.35
N PHE A 282 2.38 -11.44 1.35
CA PHE A 282 3.68 -12.09 1.46
C PHE A 282 3.73 -12.81 2.79
N VAL A 283 3.87 -14.13 2.77
CA VAL A 283 3.70 -14.98 3.95
C VAL A 283 4.89 -15.90 4.09
N LYS A 284 5.37 -16.07 5.32
CA LYS A 284 6.43 -16.99 5.64
C LYS A 284 5.84 -18.36 5.91
N ILE A 285 6.24 -19.35 5.12
CA ILE A 285 5.82 -20.75 5.22
C ILE A 285 7.09 -21.59 5.37
N GLU A 286 7.18 -22.40 6.43
CA GLU A 286 8.31 -23.28 6.74
C GLU A 286 9.66 -22.54 6.74
N GLY A 287 9.64 -21.29 7.20
CA GLY A 287 10.83 -20.43 7.30
C GLY A 287 11.26 -19.76 5.99
N GLN A 288 10.54 -19.95 4.89
CA GLN A 288 10.77 -19.25 3.61
C GLN A 288 9.62 -18.32 3.29
N TRP A 289 9.91 -17.18 2.66
CA TRP A 289 8.88 -16.21 2.29
C TRP A 289 8.33 -16.49 0.90
N TYR A 290 7.02 -16.35 0.75
CA TYR A 290 6.32 -16.54 -0.52
C TYR A 290 5.24 -15.49 -0.73
N ASN A 291 5.02 -15.13 -1.99
CA ASN A 291 3.88 -14.32 -2.39
C ASN A 291 2.63 -15.20 -2.49
N ILE A 292 1.49 -14.63 -2.09
CA ILE A 292 0.16 -15.25 -2.12
C ILE A 292 -0.84 -14.20 -2.60
N ASP A 293 -1.51 -14.49 -3.70
CA ASP A 293 -2.49 -13.62 -4.34
C ASP A 293 -3.85 -14.29 -4.40
N GLY A 294 -4.77 -13.81 -3.56
CA GLY A 294 -6.13 -14.32 -3.45
C GLY A 294 -7.01 -14.04 -4.67
N THR A 295 -6.64 -13.10 -5.53
CA THR A 295 -7.42 -12.68 -6.71
C THR A 295 -6.96 -13.32 -8.01
N PHE A 296 -5.86 -14.07 -7.94
CA PHE A 296 -5.24 -14.70 -9.10
C PHE A 296 -6.21 -15.65 -9.85
N GLN A 297 -7.18 -16.24 -9.15
CA GLN A 297 -8.20 -17.10 -9.74
C GLN A 297 -9.15 -16.35 -10.69
N ASP A 298 -9.40 -15.07 -10.45
CA ASP A 298 -10.31 -14.24 -11.25
C ASP A 298 -9.63 -13.55 -12.44
N LEU A 299 -8.29 -13.56 -12.48
CA LEU A 299 -7.47 -13.17 -13.64
C LEU A 299 -7.39 -14.27 -14.70
N ILE A 300 -7.92 -15.46 -14.39
CA ILE A 300 -7.96 -16.61 -15.27
C ILE A 300 -9.37 -16.71 -15.88
N PRO A 301 -9.54 -16.83 -17.22
CA PRO A 301 -10.85 -16.99 -17.83
C PRO A 301 -11.65 -18.16 -17.24
N GLU A 302 -12.96 -17.98 -16.99
CA GLU A 302 -13.87 -18.99 -16.37
C GLU A 302 -13.78 -20.40 -17.01
N SER A 303 -13.48 -20.50 -18.32
CA SER A 303 -13.24 -21.77 -19.02
C SER A 303 -12.02 -22.57 -18.52
N SER A 304 -11.22 -21.95 -17.67
CA SER A 304 -9.95 -22.43 -17.12
C SER A 304 -9.96 -22.47 -15.59
N ALA A 305 -11.13 -22.32 -14.95
CA ALA A 305 -11.32 -22.31 -13.50
C ALA A 305 -10.88 -23.61 -12.78
N THR A 306 -10.56 -24.68 -13.51
CA THR A 306 -9.90 -25.88 -12.95
C THR A 306 -8.42 -25.69 -12.62
N MET A 307 -7.84 -24.51 -12.85
CA MET A 307 -6.48 -24.13 -12.40
C MET A 307 -6.40 -23.79 -10.89
N GLY A 308 -7.48 -24.07 -10.14
CA GLY A 308 -7.66 -23.76 -8.73
C GLY A 308 -6.51 -24.22 -7.83
N GLY A 309 -5.97 -23.28 -7.06
CA GLY A 309 -5.05 -23.53 -5.95
C GLY A 309 -3.60 -23.14 -6.19
N GLY A 310 -3.04 -23.35 -7.39
CA GLY A 310 -1.58 -23.33 -7.58
C GLY A 310 -0.97 -21.95 -7.83
N VAL A 311 -1.44 -21.21 -8.83
CA VAL A 311 -0.66 -20.09 -9.40
C VAL A 311 -0.61 -18.86 -8.48
N GLY A 312 -1.69 -18.62 -7.74
CA GLY A 312 -1.74 -17.55 -6.75
C GLY A 312 -1.22 -17.93 -5.37
N PHE A 313 -0.70 -19.15 -5.15
CA PHE A 313 -0.25 -19.60 -3.83
C PHE A 313 1.24 -19.93 -3.80
N ALA A 314 1.91 -19.40 -2.78
CA ALA A 314 3.28 -19.68 -2.42
C ALA A 314 4.30 -19.54 -3.58
N PHE A 315 4.26 -18.43 -4.31
CA PHE A 315 5.12 -18.17 -5.46
C PHE A 315 6.26 -17.17 -5.18
N SER A 316 7.33 -17.23 -5.99
CA SER A 316 8.51 -16.37 -5.81
C SER A 316 8.36 -14.94 -6.33
N ASP A 317 9.27 -14.04 -5.94
CA ASP A 317 9.31 -12.67 -6.45
C ASP A 317 9.55 -12.61 -7.97
N ALA A 318 10.05 -13.68 -8.59
CA ALA A 318 10.21 -13.78 -10.04
C ALA A 318 8.86 -13.84 -10.78
N LEU A 319 7.78 -14.24 -10.11
CA LEU A 319 6.44 -14.31 -10.68
C LEU A 319 5.66 -13.02 -10.42
N GLN A 320 5.78 -12.41 -9.24
CA GLN A 320 5.20 -11.07 -9.00
C GLN A 320 5.92 -10.42 -7.83
N SER A 321 6.27 -9.15 -8.02
CA SER A 321 7.04 -8.34 -7.08
C SER A 321 6.46 -6.94 -6.95
N ALA A 322 6.74 -6.30 -5.83
CA ALA A 322 6.43 -4.89 -5.64
C ALA A 322 7.41 -4.03 -6.47
N PRO A 323 7.12 -2.74 -6.70
CA PRO A 323 8.08 -1.79 -7.25
C PRO A 323 9.40 -1.79 -6.49
N ASP A 324 10.51 -1.50 -7.18
CA ASP A 324 11.87 -1.63 -6.64
C ASP A 324 12.07 -0.97 -5.26
N ASP A 325 11.54 0.24 -5.06
CA ASP A 325 11.70 1.02 -3.82
C ASP A 325 11.03 0.36 -2.61
N LEU A 326 9.88 -0.29 -2.82
CA LEU A 326 9.20 -1.07 -1.79
C LEU A 326 9.76 -2.48 -1.69
N GLN A 327 10.10 -3.12 -2.81
CA GLN A 327 10.64 -4.47 -2.87
C GLN A 327 11.95 -4.62 -2.10
N GLU A 328 12.72 -3.54 -1.94
CA GLU A 328 13.91 -3.48 -1.08
C GLU A 328 13.60 -3.56 0.43
N LEU A 329 12.38 -3.22 0.85
CA LEU A 329 11.96 -3.24 2.25
C LEU A 329 11.51 -4.63 2.73
N TYR A 330 11.13 -5.52 1.80
CA TYR A 330 10.65 -6.86 2.14
C TYR A 330 11.79 -7.90 2.21
N PRO A 331 11.59 -8.98 3.00
CA PRO A 331 12.35 -10.21 2.80
C PRO A 331 12.25 -10.69 1.34
N LYS A 332 13.24 -11.46 0.87
CA LYS A 332 13.27 -11.96 -0.52
C LYS A 332 12.63 -13.34 -0.63
N SER A 333 11.86 -13.56 -1.70
CA SER A 333 11.38 -14.88 -2.11
C SER A 333 12.10 -15.35 -3.37
N THR A 334 12.96 -16.36 -3.21
CA THR A 334 13.86 -16.84 -4.27
C THR A 334 13.35 -18.05 -5.05
N SER A 335 12.27 -18.69 -4.58
CA SER A 335 11.71 -19.88 -5.23
C SER A 335 10.25 -20.10 -4.83
N SER A 336 9.43 -20.55 -5.76
CA SER A 336 8.05 -20.96 -5.47
C SER A 336 8.01 -22.34 -4.81
N TYR A 337 6.98 -22.59 -4.00
CA TYR A 337 6.76 -23.86 -3.32
C TYR A 337 6.28 -24.93 -4.31
N TYR A 338 5.18 -24.66 -5.02
CA TYR A 338 4.61 -25.59 -6.02
C TYR A 338 5.06 -25.27 -7.45
N LEU A 339 4.80 -24.05 -7.93
CA LEU A 339 4.99 -23.68 -9.34
C LEU A 339 6.34 -23.04 -9.61
N LYS A 340 7.28 -23.83 -10.13
CA LYS A 340 8.57 -23.35 -10.61
C LYS A 340 8.50 -23.12 -12.13
N PRO A 341 8.89 -21.93 -12.63
CA PRO A 341 8.99 -21.69 -14.07
C PRO A 341 9.89 -22.73 -14.73
N ASP A 342 9.50 -23.17 -15.92
CA ASP A 342 10.29 -24.09 -16.74
C ASP A 342 11.44 -23.37 -17.44
N GLY A 343 11.27 -22.06 -17.70
CA GLY A 343 12.36 -21.21 -18.15
C GLY A 343 11.99 -19.74 -18.20
N TYR A 344 13.01 -18.96 -18.55
CA TYR A 344 12.95 -17.52 -18.71
C TYR A 344 13.50 -17.17 -20.09
N THR A 345 12.88 -16.22 -20.78
CA THR A 345 13.42 -15.68 -22.03
C THR A 345 13.09 -14.21 -22.22
N GLU A 346 13.85 -13.51 -23.04
CA GLU A 346 13.65 -12.09 -23.32
C GLU A 346 12.35 -11.84 -24.12
N SER A 347 11.92 -12.80 -24.94
CA SER A 347 10.73 -12.65 -25.78
C SER A 347 10.15 -13.99 -26.21
N CYS A 348 8.84 -14.05 -26.43
CA CYS A 348 8.22 -15.23 -27.04
C CYS A 348 8.58 -15.44 -28.54
N ASP A 349 9.24 -14.48 -29.18
CA ASP A 349 9.81 -14.64 -30.54
C ASP A 349 11.24 -15.20 -30.53
N SER A 350 11.83 -15.42 -29.35
CA SER A 350 13.21 -15.90 -29.24
C SER A 350 13.37 -17.36 -29.68
N ASP A 351 14.54 -17.69 -30.23
CA ASP A 351 14.86 -19.06 -30.68
C ASP A 351 14.67 -20.11 -29.55
N ASN A 352 14.90 -19.73 -28.29
CA ASN A 352 14.77 -20.62 -27.15
C ASN A 352 13.36 -20.66 -26.52
N PHE A 353 12.42 -19.79 -26.92
CA PHE A 353 11.07 -19.78 -26.32
C PHE A 353 10.34 -21.11 -26.56
N LEU A 354 10.33 -21.57 -27.81
CA LEU A 354 9.68 -22.84 -28.17
C LEU A 354 10.38 -24.03 -27.51
N ASP A 355 11.71 -23.99 -27.40
CA ASP A 355 12.50 -25.03 -26.72
C ASP A 355 12.10 -25.11 -25.24
N ILE A 356 12.02 -23.98 -24.52
CA ILE A 356 11.58 -23.93 -23.13
C ILE A 356 10.16 -24.50 -22.99
N LEU A 357 9.25 -24.15 -23.90
CA LEU A 357 7.89 -24.66 -23.86
C LEU A 357 7.83 -26.17 -24.05
N LEU A 358 8.52 -26.69 -25.07
CA LEU A 358 8.56 -28.12 -25.35
C LEU A 358 9.19 -28.88 -24.20
N GLU A 359 10.30 -28.41 -23.64
CA GLU A 359 10.94 -28.99 -22.46
C GLU A 359 10.03 -28.95 -21.23
N GLY A 360 9.29 -27.86 -21.03
CA GLY A 360 8.28 -27.74 -19.98
C GLY A 360 7.18 -28.79 -20.12
N PHE A 361 6.56 -28.89 -21.31
CA PHE A 361 5.56 -29.92 -21.56
C PHE A 361 6.13 -31.34 -21.38
N GLU A 362 7.33 -31.64 -21.88
CA GLU A 362 7.97 -32.94 -21.67
C GLU A 362 8.19 -33.24 -20.18
N LYS A 363 8.60 -32.24 -19.40
CA LYS A 363 8.83 -32.35 -17.96
C LYS A 363 7.55 -32.57 -17.17
N HIS A 364 6.41 -32.06 -17.65
CA HIS A 364 5.09 -32.17 -16.99
C HIS A 364 4.16 -33.14 -17.70
N ASP A 365 4.71 -34.22 -18.29
CA ASP A 365 3.97 -35.30 -18.93
C ASP A 365 2.98 -34.84 -20.03
N GLY A 366 3.28 -33.72 -20.66
CA GLY A 366 2.49 -33.08 -21.72
C GLY A 366 1.31 -32.24 -21.22
N GLU A 367 1.13 -32.05 -19.91
CA GLU A 367 -0.07 -31.39 -19.39
C GLU A 367 0.02 -29.85 -19.38
N TRP A 368 1.18 -29.30 -19.01
CA TRP A 368 1.36 -27.86 -18.90
C TRP A 368 2.83 -27.42 -19.09
N ALA A 369 3.03 -26.12 -19.31
CA ALA A 369 4.34 -25.47 -19.28
C ALA A 369 4.21 -24.03 -18.74
N LEU A 370 5.19 -23.56 -17.96
CA LEU A 370 5.22 -22.22 -17.37
C LEU A 370 6.47 -21.47 -17.82
N VAL A 371 6.29 -20.40 -18.58
CA VAL A 371 7.40 -19.59 -19.11
C VAL A 371 7.24 -18.14 -18.70
N ILE A 372 8.32 -17.54 -18.22
CA ILE A 372 8.38 -16.10 -17.96
C ILE A 372 9.09 -15.45 -19.15
N VAL A 373 8.45 -14.45 -19.76
CA VAL A 373 8.98 -13.73 -20.92
C VAL A 373 9.11 -12.25 -20.63
N ASP A 374 10.22 -11.60 -21.00
CA ASP A 374 10.35 -10.17 -20.73
C ASP A 374 9.39 -9.34 -21.63
N GLU A 375 9.34 -9.67 -22.92
CA GLU A 375 8.50 -9.04 -23.92
C GLU A 375 7.47 -10.01 -24.50
N TYR A 376 6.19 -9.66 -24.39
CA TYR A 376 5.09 -10.45 -24.92
C TYR A 376 4.67 -10.03 -26.33
N ASN A 377 4.59 -11.02 -27.22
CA ASN A 377 3.99 -10.94 -28.55
C ASN A 377 2.90 -12.02 -28.69
N LYS A 378 1.66 -11.58 -28.82
CA LYS A 378 0.49 -12.45 -28.92
C LYS A 378 0.53 -13.37 -30.14
N GLU A 379 1.00 -12.90 -31.29
CA GLU A 379 1.05 -13.70 -32.51
C GLU A 379 2.07 -14.83 -32.35
N ALA A 380 3.27 -14.51 -31.86
CA ALA A 380 4.33 -15.46 -31.60
C ALA A 380 3.92 -16.56 -30.60
N ALA A 381 3.31 -16.16 -29.48
CA ALA A 381 2.81 -17.11 -28.49
C ALA A 381 1.69 -18.01 -29.07
N THR A 382 0.86 -17.48 -29.96
CA THR A 382 -0.20 -18.25 -30.65
C THR A 382 0.38 -19.22 -31.67
N ASP A 383 1.41 -18.82 -32.42
CA ASP A 383 2.08 -19.68 -33.39
C ASP A 383 2.80 -20.84 -32.69
N ALA A 384 3.53 -20.56 -31.61
CA ALA A 384 4.16 -21.59 -30.78
C ALA A 384 3.13 -22.59 -30.24
N LEU A 385 1.99 -22.10 -29.74
CA LEU A 385 0.88 -22.94 -29.31
C LEU A 385 0.38 -23.88 -30.40
N ASN A 386 0.21 -23.39 -31.63
CA ASN A 386 -0.28 -24.19 -32.75
C ASN A 386 0.72 -25.29 -33.13
N ASP A 387 2.02 -24.99 -33.11
CA ASP A 387 3.09 -25.95 -33.39
C ASP A 387 3.13 -27.08 -32.34
N ILE A 388 2.95 -26.73 -31.06
CA ILE A 388 2.91 -27.71 -29.97
C ILE A 388 1.60 -28.51 -30.01
N ALA A 389 0.45 -27.87 -30.24
CA ALA A 389 -0.84 -28.55 -30.41
C ALA A 389 -0.79 -29.61 -31.54
N TYR A 390 -0.11 -29.29 -32.64
CA TYR A 390 0.15 -30.24 -33.72
C TYR A 390 1.02 -31.42 -33.27
N THR A 391 2.05 -31.14 -32.46
CA THR A 391 3.00 -32.14 -31.94
C THR A 391 2.35 -33.12 -30.96
N TYR A 392 1.50 -32.62 -30.06
CA TYR A 392 0.86 -33.42 -29.01
C TYR A 392 -0.56 -33.91 -29.37
N TYR A 393 -1.05 -33.59 -30.58
CA TYR A 393 -2.41 -33.95 -31.05
C TYR A 393 -3.52 -33.56 -30.08
N THR A 394 -3.42 -32.37 -29.50
CA THR A 394 -4.32 -31.89 -28.45
C THR A 394 -4.72 -30.44 -28.69
N SER A 395 -5.79 -29.98 -28.04
CA SER A 395 -6.09 -28.55 -27.96
C SER A 395 -5.33 -27.95 -26.77
N MET A 396 -4.88 -26.71 -26.95
CA MET A 396 -4.07 -26.02 -25.97
C MET A 396 -4.64 -24.65 -25.67
N LEU A 397 -4.51 -24.27 -24.41
CA LEU A 397 -4.88 -22.97 -23.89
C LEU A 397 -3.62 -22.25 -23.38
N CYS A 398 -3.45 -20.99 -23.78
CA CYS A 398 -2.50 -20.07 -23.16
C CYS A 398 -3.24 -19.13 -22.24
N VAL A 399 -2.80 -19.06 -20.99
CA VAL A 399 -3.20 -18.06 -20.02
C VAL A 399 -2.02 -17.12 -19.85
N MET A 400 -2.22 -15.87 -20.24
CA MET A 400 -1.25 -14.80 -20.02
C MET A 400 -1.62 -14.06 -18.75
N LEU A 401 -0.64 -13.91 -17.87
CA LEU A 401 -0.71 -13.06 -16.70
C LEU A 401 0.37 -11.99 -16.87
N GLU A 402 -0.05 -10.73 -17.08
CA GLU A 402 0.89 -9.62 -17.14
C GLU A 402 1.41 -9.33 -15.73
N ILE A 403 2.73 -9.38 -15.54
CA ILE A 403 3.34 -8.96 -14.29
C ILE A 403 3.40 -7.44 -14.30
N CYS A 404 2.96 -6.87 -13.18
CA CYS A 404 3.10 -5.48 -12.83
C CYS A 404 4.54 -4.97 -13.05
N ASP A 405 4.70 -3.81 -13.71
CA ASP A 405 5.95 -3.12 -14.09
C ASP A 405 6.66 -3.53 -15.42
N ASN A 406 5.86 -3.66 -16.48
CA ASN A 406 6.28 -3.38 -17.88
C ASN A 406 7.40 -4.23 -18.49
N LYS A 407 7.81 -5.35 -17.89
CA LYS A 407 8.94 -6.13 -18.43
C LYS A 407 8.84 -7.62 -18.26
N ASN A 408 7.75 -8.20 -17.76
CA ASN A 408 7.60 -9.66 -17.71
C ASN A 408 6.14 -10.08 -17.87
N ALA A 409 5.86 -11.07 -18.73
CA ALA A 409 4.61 -11.79 -18.79
C ALA A 409 4.84 -13.23 -18.35
N ILE A 410 3.95 -13.73 -17.50
CA ILE A 410 3.88 -15.16 -17.16
C ILE A 410 2.94 -15.81 -18.16
N LEU A 411 3.47 -16.76 -18.91
CA LEU A 411 2.70 -17.55 -19.84
C LEU A 411 2.57 -18.97 -19.28
N TYR A 412 1.35 -19.30 -18.87
CA TYR A 412 0.99 -20.65 -18.47
C TYR A 412 0.22 -21.31 -19.61
N PHE A 413 0.73 -22.42 -20.09
CA PHE A 413 0.13 -23.21 -21.15
C PHE A 413 -0.41 -24.50 -20.55
N ARG A 414 -1.62 -24.88 -20.93
CA ARG A 414 -2.24 -26.15 -20.51
C ARG A 414 -2.84 -26.86 -21.71
N THR A 415 -2.77 -28.18 -21.71
CA THR A 415 -3.60 -28.98 -22.59
C THR A 415 -5.01 -29.08 -22.04
N ASP A 416 -6.00 -28.86 -22.88
CA ASP A 416 -7.39 -29.06 -22.49
C ASP A 416 -7.63 -30.57 -22.48
N ILE A 417 -7.74 -31.16 -21.29
CA ILE A 417 -8.24 -32.54 -21.19
C ILE A 417 -9.74 -32.46 -21.49
N MET A 418 -10.13 -32.82 -22.72
CA MET A 418 -11.54 -33.01 -23.10
C MET A 418 -12.24 -34.08 -22.27
#